data_AF-A0A267DQB0-F1
#
_entry.id   AF-A0A267DQB0-F1
#
_cell.length_a   1.000
_cell.length_b   1.000
_cell.length_c   1.000
_cell.angle_alpha   90.00
_cell.angle_beta   90.00
_cell.angle_gamma   90.00
#
_symmetry.space_group_name_H-M   'P 1'
#
loop_
_entity.id
_entity.type
_entity.pdbx_description
1 polymer ?
#
loop_
_entity_poly.entity_id
_entity_poly.type
_entity_poly.pdbx_seq_one_letter_code
_entity_poly.pdbx_strand_id
1 'polypeptide(L)'
;MLPTLKRLEATRYLPINLAVSNDSNPNAVFSSLVNYAQVSMSCCGVSSMSDITGVNTLWTNSSRQYNGKTIVVPVTCCKMNKKDELLSHQNWTRIDDYLIDRNCPYNASSSQINKEGCYDKLNSYIDRYTLAIIVVGILVGMFEIICVVMACSMVQKIRSERQNV
;
A
#
# COMPACT_ATOMS: atom_id res chain seq x y z
N MET A 1 15.17 6.73 -2.68
CA MET A 1 13.74 6.37 -2.53
C MET A 1 13.44 5.79 -1.14
N LEU A 2 14.13 4.71 -0.74
CA LEU A 2 13.93 4.06 0.58
C LEU A 2 14.03 5.00 1.81
N PRO A 3 15.02 5.92 1.92
CA PRO A 3 15.13 6.81 3.09
C PRO A 3 13.94 7.77 3.22
N THR A 4 13.41 8.23 2.09
CA THR A 4 12.24 9.12 2.05
C THR A 4 10.98 8.40 2.52
N LEU A 5 10.78 7.15 2.08
CA LEU A 5 9.65 6.33 2.52
C LEU A 5 9.68 6.06 4.03
N LYS A 6 10.84 5.68 4.56
CA LYS A 6 11.02 5.51 6.01
C LYS A 6 10.68 6.78 6.79
N ARG A 7 11.16 7.94 6.32
CA ARG A 7 10.85 9.23 6.95
C ARG A 7 9.36 9.56 6.89
N LEU A 8 8.70 9.29 5.76
CA LEU A 8 7.26 9.50 5.63
C LEU A 8 6.49 8.61 6.61
N GLU A 9 6.81 7.32 6.66
CA GLU A 9 6.19 6.38 7.60
C GLU A 9 6.38 6.84 9.05
N ALA A 10 7.62 7.17 9.44
CA ALA A 10 7.92 7.65 10.78
C ALA A 10 7.17 8.94 11.15
N THR A 11 6.90 9.84 10.20
CA THR A 11 6.31 11.16 10.48
C THR A 11 4.81 11.27 10.22
N ARG A 12 4.22 10.29 9.52
CA ARG A 12 2.82 10.35 9.05
C ARG A 12 1.98 9.17 9.48
N TYR A 13 2.59 8.04 9.84
CA TYR A 13 1.83 6.85 10.20
C TYR A 13 1.18 6.98 11.59
N LEU A 14 -0.13 6.71 11.64
CA LEU A 14 -0.98 6.76 12.81
C LEU A 14 -1.47 5.35 13.19
N PRO A 15 -1.72 5.10 14.48
CA PRO A 15 -2.46 3.93 14.94
C PRO A 15 -3.81 3.77 14.21
N ILE A 16 -4.22 2.53 13.93
CA ILE A 16 -5.39 2.23 13.09
C ILE A 16 -6.69 2.84 13.62
N ASN A 17 -6.88 2.89 14.94
CA ASN A 17 -8.04 3.53 15.56
C ASN A 17 -8.15 5.02 15.21
N LEU A 18 -7.02 5.73 15.15
CA LEU A 18 -6.98 7.15 14.78
C LEU A 18 -7.10 7.35 13.27
N ALA A 19 -6.52 6.44 12.48
CA ALA A 19 -6.61 6.49 11.02
C ALA A 19 -8.04 6.27 10.52
N VAL A 20 -8.78 5.33 11.13
CA VAL A 20 -10.16 5.02 10.74
C VAL A 20 -11.15 6.08 11.23
N SER A 21 -10.90 6.71 12.39
CA SER A 21 -11.82 7.69 12.97
C SER A 21 -11.73 9.09 12.35
N ASN A 22 -10.68 9.38 11.58
CA ASN A 22 -10.40 10.73 11.09
C ASN A 22 -9.90 10.72 9.65
N ASP A 23 -10.73 10.21 8.75
CA ASP A 23 -10.44 10.01 7.32
C ASP A 23 -10.07 11.29 6.55
N SER A 24 -10.51 12.46 7.02
CA SER A 24 -10.15 13.77 6.45
C SER A 24 -8.71 14.22 6.76
N ASN A 25 -8.03 13.60 7.73
CA ASN A 25 -6.66 13.94 8.09
C ASN A 25 -5.67 13.36 7.06
N PRO A 26 -4.73 14.14 6.48
CA PRO A 26 -3.77 13.61 5.51
C PRO A 26 -2.88 12.49 6.07
N ASN A 27 -2.61 12.50 7.38
CA ASN A 27 -1.89 11.42 8.06
C ASN A 27 -2.74 10.15 8.14
N ALA A 28 -4.05 10.28 8.32
CA ALA A 28 -4.97 9.14 8.33
C ALA A 28 -5.10 8.52 6.93
N VAL A 29 -5.24 9.34 5.89
CA VAL A 29 -5.21 8.86 4.50
C VAL A 29 -3.92 8.10 4.19
N PHE A 30 -2.78 8.68 4.55
CA PHE A 30 -1.48 8.01 4.41
C PHE A 30 -1.44 6.69 5.20
N SER A 31 -1.92 6.70 6.43
CA SER A 31 -1.95 5.51 7.29
C SER A 31 -2.85 4.41 6.73
N SER A 32 -3.99 4.76 6.14
CA SER A 32 -4.88 3.81 5.47
C SER A 32 -4.20 3.12 4.27
N LEU A 33 -3.42 3.87 3.48
CA LEU A 33 -2.62 3.30 2.39
C LEU A 33 -1.54 2.34 2.91
N VAL A 34 -0.83 2.74 3.97
CA VAL A 34 0.18 1.89 4.61
C VAL A 34 -0.45 0.63 5.23
N ASN A 35 -1.60 0.77 5.90
CA ASN A 35 -2.37 -0.33 6.46
C ASN A 35 -2.78 -1.33 5.37
N TYR A 36 -3.31 -0.83 4.25
CA TYR A 36 -3.64 -1.65 3.09
C TYR A 36 -2.41 -2.39 2.54
N ALA A 37 -1.28 -1.69 2.38
CA ALA A 37 -0.05 -2.29 1.89
C ALA A 37 0.46 -3.41 2.82
N GLN A 38 0.46 -3.16 4.13
CA GLN A 38 0.89 -4.14 5.14
C GLN A 38 0.05 -5.41 5.11
N VAL A 39 -1.28 -5.28 4.99
CA VAL A 39 -2.20 -6.42 4.90
C VAL A 39 -2.04 -7.17 3.57
N SER A 40 -2.10 -6.46 2.44
CA SER A 40 -2.05 -7.07 1.10
C SER A 40 -0.75 -7.83 0.86
N MET A 41 0.39 -7.21 1.21
CA MET A 41 1.72 -7.79 1.01
C MET A 41 2.21 -8.64 2.18
N SER A 42 1.47 -8.67 3.29
CA SER A 42 1.84 -9.42 4.51
C SER A 42 3.25 -9.05 5.00
N CYS A 43 3.42 -7.75 5.24
CA CYS A 43 4.68 -7.09 5.63
C CYS A 43 4.46 -6.14 6.81
N CYS A 44 5.54 -5.59 7.37
CA CYS A 44 5.46 -4.58 8.43
C CYS A 44 6.55 -3.51 8.29
N GLY A 45 6.12 -2.25 8.25
CA GLY A 45 7.00 -1.12 8.01
C GLY A 45 7.58 -1.09 6.60
N VAL A 46 8.27 -0.01 6.25
CA VAL A 46 8.93 0.14 4.95
C VAL A 46 10.02 -0.93 4.77
N SER A 47 10.94 -1.05 5.73
CA SER A 47 11.98 -2.09 5.76
C SER A 47 11.83 -3.04 6.93
N SER A 48 11.26 -2.56 8.03
CA SER A 48 11.06 -3.33 9.24
C SER A 48 10.06 -2.62 10.15
N MET A 49 9.50 -3.37 11.10
CA MET A 49 8.57 -2.84 12.10
C MET A 49 9.12 -1.63 12.89
N SER A 50 10.43 -1.57 13.13
CA SER A 50 11.04 -0.45 13.87
C SER A 50 10.94 0.89 13.16
N ASP A 51 10.70 0.90 11.84
CA ASP A 51 10.43 2.13 11.09
C ASP A 51 9.14 2.82 11.60
N ILE A 52 8.21 2.04 12.17
CA ILE A 52 6.96 2.53 12.80
C ILE A 52 7.07 2.60 14.31
N THR A 53 7.61 1.58 14.97
CA THR A 53 7.61 1.48 16.45
C THR A 53 8.81 2.17 17.10
N GLY A 54 9.61 2.91 16.32
CA GLY A 54 10.79 3.63 16.80
C GLY A 54 10.47 4.75 17.80
N VAL A 55 11.49 5.19 18.53
CA VAL A 55 11.38 6.08 19.71
C VAL A 55 10.90 7.51 19.42
N ASN A 56 10.77 7.91 18.15
CA ASN A 56 10.38 9.27 17.75
C ASN A 56 9.41 9.27 16.56
N THR A 57 8.67 8.20 16.36
CA THR A 57 7.67 8.14 15.30
C THR A 57 6.37 8.79 15.76
N LEU A 58 5.59 9.30 14.80
CA LEU A 58 4.24 9.80 15.07
C LEU A 58 3.39 8.72 15.73
N TRP A 59 3.54 7.46 15.30
CA TRP A 59 2.82 6.33 15.87
C TRP A 59 3.13 6.13 17.36
N THR A 60 4.42 6.11 17.75
CA THR A 60 4.84 5.95 19.15
C THR A 60 4.34 7.08 20.04
N ASN A 61 4.32 8.30 19.49
CA ASN A 61 3.89 9.51 20.19
C ASN A 61 2.35 9.71 20.19
N SER A 62 1.60 8.87 19.48
CA SER A 62 0.13 8.93 19.41
C SER A 62 -0.54 8.00 20.42
N SER A 63 -1.88 8.10 20.55
CA SER A 63 -2.66 7.15 21.36
C SER A 63 -2.71 5.78 20.67
N ARG A 64 -1.79 4.90 21.06
CA ARG A 64 -1.64 3.52 20.57
C ARG A 64 -2.62 2.57 21.24
N GLN A 65 -3.92 2.88 21.18
CA GLN A 65 -4.95 2.03 21.77
C GLN A 65 -5.76 1.30 20.72
N TYR A 66 -5.99 0.01 20.93
CA TYR A 66 -6.88 -0.80 20.13
C TYR A 66 -7.68 -1.72 21.05
N ASN A 67 -9.00 -1.73 20.91
CA ASN A 67 -9.94 -2.42 21.80
C ASN A 67 -9.67 -2.16 23.30
N GLY A 68 -9.39 -0.89 23.65
CA GLY A 68 -9.15 -0.45 25.03
C GLY A 68 -7.81 -0.88 25.63
N LYS A 69 -6.91 -1.47 24.83
CA LYS A 69 -5.58 -1.91 25.26
C LYS A 69 -4.49 -1.22 24.47
N THR A 70 -3.36 -0.92 25.12
CA THR A 70 -2.21 -0.33 24.45
C THR A 70 -1.52 -1.37 23.57
N ILE A 71 -1.38 -1.08 22.28
CA ILE A 71 -0.66 -1.92 21.33
C ILE A 71 0.82 -1.57 21.27
N VAL A 72 1.66 -2.59 21.12
CA VAL A 72 3.12 -2.47 21.00
C VAL A 72 3.59 -2.60 19.55
N VAL A 73 2.74 -3.13 18.68
CA VAL A 73 2.96 -3.20 17.23
C VAL A 73 1.66 -2.83 16.49
N PRO A 74 1.72 -2.31 15.25
CA PRO A 74 0.52 -2.05 14.47
C PRO A 74 -0.29 -3.34 14.23
N VAL A 75 -1.62 -3.24 14.31
CA VAL A 75 -2.51 -4.41 14.15
C VAL A 75 -2.34 -5.05 12.76
N THR A 76 -2.12 -4.23 11.74
CA THR A 76 -1.86 -4.60 10.35
C THR A 76 -0.51 -5.30 10.12
N CYS A 77 0.42 -5.22 11.07
CA CYS A 77 1.68 -5.96 11.03
C CYS A 77 1.56 -7.42 11.46
N CYS A 78 0.41 -7.81 12.02
CA CYS A 78 0.15 -9.19 12.43
C CYS A 78 -0.35 -10.04 11.25
N LYS A 79 -0.04 -11.34 11.28
CA LYS A 79 -0.48 -12.32 10.28
C LYS A 79 -1.99 -12.51 10.35
N MET A 80 -2.59 -12.69 9.17
CA MET A 80 -4.03 -12.80 8.98
C MET A 80 -4.39 -14.10 8.27
N ASN A 81 -5.51 -14.71 8.64
CA ASN A 81 -6.04 -15.92 8.00
C ASN A 81 -6.95 -15.60 6.80
N LYS A 82 -7.61 -14.43 6.82
CA LYS A 82 -8.64 -14.02 5.86
C LYS A 82 -8.39 -12.59 5.37
N LYS A 83 -7.15 -12.31 4.95
CA LYS A 83 -6.77 -10.96 4.48
C LYS A 83 -7.61 -10.52 3.27
N ASP A 84 -7.95 -11.42 2.36
CA ASP A 84 -8.72 -11.08 1.15
C ASP A 84 -10.14 -10.62 1.49
N GLU A 85 -10.75 -11.19 2.53
CA GLU A 85 -12.06 -10.78 3.03
C GLU A 85 -11.99 -9.38 3.67
N LEU A 86 -10.96 -9.12 4.48
CA LEU A 86 -10.72 -7.79 5.06
C LEU A 86 -10.51 -6.73 3.97
N LEU A 87 -9.71 -7.02 2.94
CA LEU A 87 -9.42 -6.08 1.86
C LEU A 87 -10.64 -5.83 0.96
N SER A 88 -11.50 -6.84 0.79
CA SER A 88 -12.73 -6.72 -0.02
C SER A 88 -13.82 -5.92 0.69
N HIS A 89 -14.05 -6.19 1.98
CA HIS A 89 -15.09 -5.51 2.76
C HIS A 89 -14.62 -4.21 3.43
N GLN A 90 -13.31 -3.98 3.50
CA GLN A 90 -12.68 -2.81 4.14
C GLN A 90 -13.14 -2.59 5.59
N ASN A 91 -13.37 -3.67 6.33
CA ASN A 91 -13.87 -3.61 7.70
C ASN A 91 -12.74 -3.38 8.73
N TRP A 92 -12.09 -2.23 8.65
CA TRP A 92 -10.90 -1.89 9.43
C TRP A 92 -11.15 -1.73 10.94
N THR A 93 -12.39 -1.51 11.36
CA THR A 93 -12.76 -1.40 12.79
C THR A 93 -12.63 -2.74 13.52
N ARG A 94 -12.95 -3.84 12.83
CA ARG A 94 -12.93 -5.23 13.36
C ARG A 94 -11.78 -6.05 12.79
N ILE A 95 -10.64 -5.41 12.54
CA ILE A 95 -9.45 -6.05 11.97
C ILE A 95 -8.96 -7.26 12.80
N ASP A 96 -9.22 -7.30 14.10
CA ASP A 96 -8.85 -8.40 15.00
C ASP A 96 -9.56 -9.73 14.71
N ASP A 97 -10.74 -9.69 14.08
CA ASP A 97 -11.44 -10.89 13.65
C ASP A 97 -10.73 -11.62 12.51
N TYR A 98 -9.82 -10.94 11.81
CA TYR A 98 -9.06 -11.47 10.67
C TYR A 98 -7.63 -11.91 11.03
N LEU A 99 -7.20 -11.67 12.28
CA LEU A 99 -5.88 -12.06 12.77
C LEU A 99 -5.83 -13.56 13.06
N ILE A 100 -4.67 -14.18 12.79
CA ILE A 100 -4.39 -15.54 13.26
C ILE A 100 -4.34 -15.59 14.79
N ASP A 101 -3.71 -14.57 15.39
CA ASP A 101 -3.58 -14.42 16.84
C ASP A 101 -4.02 -13.01 17.27
N ARG A 102 -5.12 -12.94 18.01
CA ARG A 102 -5.67 -11.69 18.54
C ARG A 102 -4.74 -11.01 19.56
N ASN A 103 -3.80 -11.74 20.15
CA ASN A 103 -2.83 -11.18 21.10
C ASN A 103 -1.59 -10.59 20.42
N CYS A 104 -1.40 -10.82 19.12
CA CYS A 104 -0.22 -10.34 18.37
C CYS A 104 0.04 -8.82 18.51
N PRO A 105 -0.96 -7.91 18.42
CA PRO A 105 -0.72 -6.47 18.55
C PRO A 105 -0.16 -6.04 19.91
N TYR A 106 -0.31 -6.90 20.92
CA TYR A 106 0.06 -6.63 22.31
C TYR A 106 1.37 -7.31 22.72
N ASN A 107 1.98 -8.12 21.84
CA ASN A 107 3.21 -8.85 22.12
C ASN A 107 4.23 -8.67 20.99
N ALA A 108 5.23 -7.81 21.20
CA ALA A 108 6.30 -7.52 20.24
C ALA A 108 7.20 -8.74 19.91
N SER A 109 7.14 -9.80 20.72
CA SER A 109 7.88 -11.05 20.51
C SER A 109 7.05 -12.15 19.84
N SER A 110 5.83 -11.83 19.40
CA SER A 110 4.95 -12.81 18.74
C SER A 110 5.56 -13.31 17.42
N SER A 111 5.53 -14.63 17.22
CA SER A 111 5.87 -15.27 15.94
C SER A 111 4.85 -14.95 14.83
N GLN A 112 3.72 -14.34 15.20
CA GLN A 112 2.65 -13.93 14.31
C GLN A 112 2.84 -12.53 13.74
N ILE A 113 3.98 -11.86 14.01
CA ILE A 113 4.32 -10.59 13.38
C ILE A 113 5.00 -10.85 12.03
N ASN A 114 4.60 -10.09 11.00
CA ASN A 114 5.31 -10.03 9.73
C ASN A 114 6.65 -9.29 9.93
N LYS A 115 7.78 -10.00 9.79
CA LYS A 115 9.11 -9.44 10.03
C LYS A 115 9.71 -8.72 8.81
N GLU A 116 9.23 -9.06 7.62
CA GLU A 116 9.72 -8.50 6.36
C GLU A 116 9.13 -7.10 6.12
N GLY A 117 9.96 -6.21 5.59
CA GLY A 117 9.55 -4.88 5.16
C GLY A 117 8.69 -4.92 3.89
N CYS A 118 7.79 -3.96 3.78
CA CYS A 118 6.90 -3.84 2.63
C CYS A 118 7.65 -3.48 1.35
N TYR A 119 8.78 -2.78 1.44
CA TYR A 119 9.62 -2.49 0.29
C TYR A 119 10.22 -3.75 -0.33
N ASP A 120 10.70 -4.68 0.49
CA ASP A 120 11.30 -5.94 0.03
C ASP A 120 10.23 -6.87 -0.58
N LYS A 121 9.04 -6.92 0.03
CA LYS A 121 7.88 -7.61 -0.54
C LYS A 121 7.44 -7.01 -1.87
N LEU A 122 7.40 -5.68 -1.98
CA LEU A 122 7.03 -5.00 -3.21
C LEU A 122 8.04 -5.27 -4.33
N ASN A 123 9.33 -5.17 -4.05
CA ASN A 123 10.36 -5.49 -5.05
C ASN A 123 10.26 -6.95 -5.50
N SER A 124 10.09 -7.88 -4.57
CA SER A 124 9.90 -9.31 -4.89
C SER A 124 8.64 -9.55 -5.73
N TYR A 125 7.57 -8.79 -5.47
CA TYR A 125 6.35 -8.85 -6.27
C TYR A 125 6.57 -8.29 -7.68
N ILE A 126 7.22 -7.14 -7.81
CA ILE A 126 7.54 -6.52 -9.10
C ILE A 126 8.43 -7.46 -9.91
N ASP A 127 9.52 -7.97 -9.34
CA ASP A 127 10.47 -8.86 -10.00
C ASP A 127 9.79 -10.12 -10.55
N ARG A 128 8.79 -10.64 -9.83
CA ARG A 128 7.99 -11.79 -10.27
C ARG A 128 7.12 -11.48 -11.49
N TYR A 129 6.63 -10.25 -11.61
CA TYR A 129 5.74 -9.81 -12.68
C TYR A 129 6.41 -8.95 -13.75
N THR A 130 7.71 -8.67 -13.64
CA THR A 130 8.46 -7.83 -14.59
C THR A 130 8.25 -8.27 -16.04
N LEU A 131 8.32 -9.58 -16.30
CA LEU A 131 8.11 -10.12 -17.64
C LEU A 131 6.69 -9.86 -18.17
N ALA A 132 5.67 -10.05 -17.32
CA ALA A 132 4.29 -9.79 -17.69
C ALA A 132 4.05 -8.29 -17.98
N ILE A 133 4.62 -7.40 -17.16
CA ILE A 133 4.53 -5.95 -17.34
C ILE A 133 5.18 -5.53 -18.67
N ILE A 134 6.36 -6.08 -19.01
CA ILE A 134 7.05 -5.79 -20.27
C ILE A 134 6.18 -6.19 -21.47
N VAL A 135 5.59 -7.40 -21.45
CA VAL A 135 4.74 -7.89 -22.55
C VAL A 135 3.52 -6.97 -22.75
N VAL A 136 2.83 -6.61 -21.68
CA VAL A 136 1.69 -5.68 -21.75
C VAL A 136 2.13 -4.31 -22.27
N GLY A 137 3.28 -3.81 -21.83
CA GLY A 137 3.84 -2.54 -22.30
C GLY A 137 4.08 -2.53 -23.81
N ILE A 138 4.61 -3.62 -24.38
CA ILE A 138 4.83 -3.75 -25.83
C ILE A 138 3.48 -3.74 -26.58
N LEU A 139 2.48 -4.48 -26.09
CA LEU A 139 1.17 -4.52 -26.73
C LEU A 139 0.49 -3.14 -26.77
N VAL A 140 0.55 -2.41 -25.64
CA VAL A 140 0.02 -1.04 -25.55
C VAL A 140 0.79 -0.10 -26.48
N GLY A 141 2.13 -0.17 -26.48
CA GLY A 141 2.95 0.67 -27.37
C GLY A 141 2.68 0.42 -28.85
N MET A 142 2.50 -0.84 -29.26
CA MET A 142 2.12 -1.17 -30.64
C MET A 142 0.74 -0.62 -31.00
N PHE A 143 -0.22 -0.71 -30.08
CA PHE A 143 -1.55 -0.16 -30.28
C PHE A 143 -1.52 1.37 -30.43
N GLU A 144 -0.75 2.08 -29.58
CA GLU A 144 -0.57 3.52 -29.66
C GLU A 144 0.04 3.95 -31.01
N ILE A 145 1.05 3.24 -31.51
CA ILE A 145 1.65 3.52 -32.83
C ILE A 145 0.61 3.41 -33.94
N ILE A 146 -0.23 2.35 -33.90
CA ILE A 146 -1.31 2.16 -34.89
C ILE A 146 -2.31 3.33 -34.82
N CYS A 147 -2.71 3.75 -33.62
CA CYS A 147 -3.58 4.92 -33.41
C CYS A 147 -2.98 6.21 -34.00
N VAL A 148 -1.68 6.45 -33.80
CA VAL A 148 -0.99 7.64 -34.34
C VAL A 148 -0.97 7.60 -35.87
N VAL A 149 -0.64 6.46 -36.48
CA VAL A 149 -0.62 6.31 -37.94
C VAL A 149 -2.01 6.57 -38.54
N MET A 150 -3.06 5.99 -37.94
CA MET A 150 -4.43 6.24 -38.37
C MET A 150 -4.80 7.72 -38.26
N ALA A 151 -4.50 8.38 -37.14
CA ALA A 151 -4.77 9.80 -36.96
C ALA A 151 -4.03 10.67 -38.01
N CYS A 152 -2.76 10.39 -38.26
CA CYS A 152 -1.98 11.09 -39.29
C CYS A 152 -2.57 10.89 -40.69
N SER A 153 -2.97 9.67 -41.04
CA SER A 153 -3.57 9.38 -42.35
C SER A 153 -4.89 10.13 -42.57
N MET A 154 -5.71 10.23 -41.53
CA MET A 154 -6.98 10.97 -41.57
C MET A 154 -6.75 12.47 -41.72
N VAL A 155 -5.80 13.05 -40.98
CA VAL A 155 -5.47 14.49 -41.09
C VAL A 155 -4.91 14.83 -42.47
N GLN A 156 -4.05 13.97 -43.04
CA GLN A 156 -3.52 14.16 -44.39
C GLN A 156 -4.65 14.18 -45.43
N LYS A 157 -5.61 13.26 -45.33
CA LYS A 157 -6.76 13.22 -46.24
C LYS A 157 -7.60 14.50 -46.16
N ILE A 158 -7.93 14.97 -44.96
CA ILE A 158 -8.70 16.21 -44.74
C ILE A 158 -7.95 17.43 -45.29
N ARG A 159 -6.64 17.51 -45.09
CA ARG A 159 -5.82 18.61 -45.63
C ARG A 159 -5.81 18.62 -47.15
N SER A 160 -5.70 17.44 -47.77
CA SER A 160 -5.72 17.31 -49.23
C SER A 160 -7.08 17.70 -49.83
N GLU A 161 -8.19 17.31 -49.21
CA GLU A 161 -9.53 17.72 -49.65
C GLU A 161 -9.73 19.24 -49.52
N ARG A 162 -9.19 19.87 -48.48
CA ARG A 162 -9.28 21.33 -48.27
C ARG A 162 -8.44 22.16 -49.26
N GLN A 163 -7.41 21.60 -49.89
CA GLN A 163 -6.59 22.30 -50.90
C GLN A 163 -7.17 22.19 -52.33
N ASN A 164 -8.12 21.28 -52.55
CA ASN A 164 -8.77 21.05 -53.84
C ASN A 164 -10.12 21.79 -53.97
N VAL A 165 -10.47 22.65 -53.01
CA VAL A 165 -11.60 23.58 -53.01
C VAL A 165 -11.06 25.00 -53.00
#